data_AF-A0A849T9N0-F1
#
_entry.id   AF-A0A849T9N0-F1
#
_cell.length_a   1.000
_cell.length_b   1.000
_cell.length_c   1.000
_cell.angle_alpha   90.00
_cell.angle_beta   90.00
_cell.angle_gamma   90.00
#
_symmetry.space_group_name_H-M   'P 1'
#
loop_
_entity.id
_entity.type
_entity.pdbx_description
1 polymer ?
#
loop_
_entity_poly.entity_id
_entity_poly.type
_entity_poly.pdbx_seq_one_letter_code
_entity_poly.pdbx_strand_id
1 'polypeptide(L)'
;MLRSLPMREVPYMLDYSLVKKELLVALRGEQSQLAMSRHLGFTFNQWHKWETEQKWLRWDEFVDILIQLKIPVKNIFTTLFNFAEDPRNFQAILRNLCVGLSTEKIAETLEQNEDTIKRWAKNDISPSVETVLCLIQVRQNNLAELIAKLVSIDNVPALKTLFQSQKAHKNVEVQYPFSPAIEACFCLEAYKQLPIHSDQWVAERTLISVPLVRAAINKLENAGTIRKLGNHYELVDGWVQLNGLPLKEAVKVDHYWTKRALDRYSGPDQIPYLPEDRANTNVRSFRVASVSTEAAFQIQERLRQASQDVLAIINNDQGKKTEIKVYVSHCFDVKDIHWKVTDGTNYAE
;
A
#
# COMPACT_ATOMS: atom_id res chain seq x y z
N MET A 1 -8.38 22.36 -20.65
CA MET A 1 -7.76 22.65 -19.34
C MET A 1 -8.22 21.61 -18.34
N LEU A 2 -7.50 20.49 -18.27
CA LEU A 2 -7.76 19.42 -17.30
C LEU A 2 -7.12 19.85 -15.98
N ARG A 3 -7.94 20.21 -14.99
CA ARG A 3 -7.47 20.29 -13.62
C ARG A 3 -7.29 18.84 -13.16
N SER A 4 -6.04 18.45 -12.95
CA SER A 4 -5.68 17.29 -12.14
C SER A 4 -6.50 17.31 -10.86
N LEU A 5 -6.75 16.16 -10.21
CA LEU A 5 -6.90 16.20 -8.74
C LEU A 5 -5.82 17.16 -8.21
N PRO A 6 -6.08 17.92 -7.14
CA PRO A 6 -4.95 18.37 -6.35
C PRO A 6 -4.14 17.11 -6.08
N MET A 7 -2.93 17.01 -6.68
CA MET A 7 -1.86 16.29 -6.01
C MET A 7 -2.01 16.73 -4.58
N ARG A 8 -2.27 15.79 -3.66
CA ARG A 8 -2.35 16.10 -2.23
C ARG A 8 -1.25 17.12 -2.00
N GLU A 9 -1.56 18.29 -1.45
CA GLU A 9 -0.50 19.20 -1.02
C GLU A 9 0.32 18.34 -0.07
N VAL A 10 1.41 17.76 -0.58
CA VAL A 10 2.15 16.72 0.11
C VAL A 10 2.70 17.48 1.29
N PRO A 11 2.18 17.28 2.52
CA PRO A 11 2.65 18.04 3.64
C PRO A 11 4.09 17.57 3.81
N TYR A 12 5.02 18.41 3.38
CA TYR A 12 6.45 18.13 3.23
C TYR A 12 6.78 17.14 2.09
N MET A 13 7.22 17.67 0.95
CA MET A 13 7.96 16.86 -0.02
C MET A 13 9.24 16.37 0.69
N LEU A 14 9.31 15.07 0.97
CA LEU A 14 10.50 14.48 1.59
C LEU A 14 11.73 14.83 0.75
N ASP A 15 12.80 15.24 1.42
CA ASP A 15 14.11 15.39 0.77
C ASP A 15 14.67 13.99 0.52
N TYR A 16 14.39 13.43 -0.66
CA TYR A 16 14.85 12.09 -1.04
C TYR A 16 16.37 11.99 -1.16
N SER A 17 17.05 13.11 -1.38
CA SER A 17 18.51 13.22 -1.35
C SER A 17 19.03 13.00 0.07
N LEU A 18 18.43 13.66 1.06
CA LEU A 18 18.71 13.43 2.48
C LEU A 18 18.38 11.99 2.89
N VAL A 19 17.20 11.47 2.52
CA VAL A 19 16.81 10.07 2.82
C VAL A 19 17.84 9.08 2.25
N LYS A 20 18.25 9.24 0.98
CA LYS A 20 19.30 8.41 0.38
C LYS A 20 20.60 8.52 1.18
N LYS A 21 21.04 9.73 1.52
CA LYS A 21 22.28 9.94 2.28
C LYS A 21 22.25 9.23 3.63
N GLU A 22 21.18 9.42 4.40
CA GLU A 22 21.00 8.77 5.70
C GLU A 22 20.94 7.24 5.56
N LEU A 23 20.22 6.73 4.55
CA LEU A 23 20.18 5.31 4.24
C LEU A 23 21.57 4.73 3.93
N LEU A 24 22.38 5.42 3.11
CA LEU A 24 23.75 4.99 2.84
C LEU A 24 24.60 5.02 4.12
N VAL A 25 24.53 6.09 4.91
CA VAL A 25 25.24 6.15 6.20
C VAL A 25 24.82 4.98 7.11
N ALA A 26 23.53 4.67 7.18
CA ALA A 26 22.98 3.56 7.96
C ALA A 26 23.46 2.19 7.47
N LEU A 27 23.50 1.96 6.15
CA LEU A 27 24.01 0.74 5.54
C LEU A 27 25.51 0.56 5.76
N ARG A 28 26.27 1.68 5.75
CA ARG A 28 27.71 1.68 6.02
C ARG A 28 28.04 1.37 7.48
N GLY A 29 27.19 1.83 8.40
CA GLY A 29 27.45 1.73 9.83
C GLY A 29 28.76 2.42 10.21
N GLU A 30 29.60 1.72 10.97
CA GLU A 30 30.87 2.26 11.50
C GLU A 30 32.02 2.23 10.49
N GLN A 31 31.87 1.58 9.34
CA GLN A 31 32.93 1.50 8.34
C GLN A 31 33.24 2.88 7.77
N SER A 32 34.50 3.18 7.44
CA SER A 32 34.82 4.39 6.68
C SER A 32 34.29 4.28 5.24
N GLN A 33 34.01 5.41 4.59
CA GLN A 33 33.54 5.43 3.19
C GLN A 33 34.51 4.71 2.24
N LEU A 34 35.82 4.84 2.47
CA LEU A 34 36.84 4.14 1.70
C LEU A 34 36.85 2.63 1.98
N ALA A 35 36.66 2.22 3.24
CA ALA A 35 36.56 0.80 3.59
C ALA A 35 35.34 0.15 2.93
N MET A 36 34.17 0.82 2.98
CA MET A 36 32.96 0.35 2.29
C MET A 36 33.15 0.29 0.77
N SER A 37 33.79 1.31 0.17
CA SER A 37 34.10 1.28 -1.28
C SER A 37 34.96 0.06 -1.65
N ARG A 38 36.00 -0.24 -0.86
CA ARG A 38 36.86 -1.42 -1.07
C ARG A 38 36.11 -2.73 -0.82
N HIS A 39 35.22 -2.77 0.17
CA HIS A 39 34.36 -3.93 0.45
C HIS A 39 33.46 -4.29 -0.75
N LEU A 40 33.00 -3.26 -1.48
CA LEU A 40 32.22 -3.41 -2.71
C LEU A 40 33.09 -3.63 -3.97
N GLY A 41 34.42 -3.72 -3.82
CA GLY A 41 35.34 -3.99 -4.92
C GLY A 41 35.79 -2.76 -5.72
N PHE A 42 35.48 -1.53 -5.27
CA PHE A 42 35.95 -0.32 -5.94
C PHE A 42 37.39 0.04 -5.55
N THR A 43 38.18 0.48 -6.53
CA THR A 43 39.57 0.95 -6.33
C THR A 43 39.64 2.40 -5.83
N PHE A 44 38.56 3.16 -5.97
CA PHE A 44 38.44 4.56 -5.55
C PHE A 44 37.29 4.74 -4.56
N ASN A 45 37.22 5.90 -3.90
CA ASN A 45 36.20 6.21 -2.89
C ASN A 45 34.82 6.51 -3.52
N GLN A 46 34.21 5.48 -4.12
CA GLN A 46 32.92 5.55 -4.79
C GLN A 46 31.78 5.82 -3.79
N TRP A 47 31.86 5.29 -2.57
CA TRP A 47 30.86 5.50 -1.53
C TRP A 47 30.76 6.97 -1.11
N HIS A 48 31.89 7.64 -0.91
CA HIS A 48 31.91 9.09 -0.64
C HIS A 48 31.18 9.87 -1.75
N LYS A 49 31.43 9.54 -3.02
CA LYS A 49 30.79 10.23 -4.14
C LYS A 49 29.26 10.09 -4.13
N TRP A 50 28.74 8.96 -3.67
CA TRP A 50 27.30 8.75 -3.50
C TRP A 50 26.73 9.50 -2.29
N GLU A 51 27.39 9.43 -1.12
CA GLU A 51 26.94 10.14 0.10
C GLU A 51 27.00 11.68 -0.02
N THR A 52 27.92 12.20 -0.84
CA THR A 52 28.12 13.64 -1.07
C THR A 52 27.48 14.15 -2.37
N GLU A 53 26.72 13.29 -3.05
CA GLU A 53 26.00 13.60 -4.29
C GLU A 53 26.89 14.01 -5.48
N GLN A 54 28.22 13.84 -5.37
CA GLN A 54 29.16 14.06 -6.47
C GLN A 54 28.95 13.09 -7.65
N LYS A 55 28.31 11.94 -7.39
CA LYS A 55 27.88 11.00 -8.42
C LYS A 55 26.51 10.43 -8.06
N TRP A 56 25.64 10.32 -9.05
CA TRP A 56 24.34 9.67 -8.89
C TRP A 56 24.52 8.18 -8.63
N LEU A 57 23.73 7.65 -7.70
CA LEU A 57 23.61 6.23 -7.45
C LEU A 57 22.40 5.71 -8.22
N ARG A 58 22.63 4.82 -9.17
CA ARG A 58 21.52 4.19 -9.89
C ARG A 58 20.84 3.14 -9.03
N TRP A 59 19.57 2.89 -9.30
CA TRP A 59 18.77 1.91 -8.59
C TRP A 59 19.31 0.48 -8.72
N ASP A 60 19.70 0.06 -9.93
CA ASP A 60 20.35 -1.23 -10.17
C ASP A 60 21.61 -1.42 -9.31
N GLU A 61 22.50 -0.42 -9.28
CA GLU A 61 23.70 -0.39 -8.43
C GLU A 61 23.35 -0.46 -6.94
N PHE A 62 22.29 0.21 -6.51
CA PHE A 62 21.83 0.16 -5.13
C PHE A 62 21.33 -1.23 -4.73
N VAL A 63 20.58 -1.90 -5.61
CA VAL A 63 20.15 -3.28 -5.37
C VAL A 63 21.37 -4.21 -5.28
N ASP A 64 22.37 -4.04 -6.13
CA ASP A 64 23.62 -4.81 -6.06
C ASP A 64 24.36 -4.58 -4.72
N ILE A 65 24.39 -3.34 -4.21
CA ILE A 65 24.91 -3.02 -2.87
C ILE A 65 24.16 -3.82 -1.80
N LEU A 66 22.81 -3.81 -1.81
CA LEU A 66 22.00 -4.53 -0.83
C LEU A 66 22.29 -6.04 -0.88
N ILE A 67 22.42 -6.61 -2.09
CA ILE A 67 22.75 -8.03 -2.27
C ILE A 67 24.14 -8.34 -1.71
N GLN A 68 25.15 -7.51 -2.01
CA GLN A 68 26.52 -7.69 -1.50
C GLN A 68 26.58 -7.59 0.03
N LEU A 69 25.76 -6.73 0.62
CA LEU A 69 25.58 -6.61 2.08
C LEU A 69 24.70 -7.73 2.68
N LYS A 70 24.28 -8.71 1.86
CA LYS A 70 23.43 -9.85 2.25
C LYS A 70 22.06 -9.46 2.81
N ILE A 71 21.56 -8.29 2.42
CA ILE A 71 20.20 -7.86 2.74
C ILE A 71 19.23 -8.62 1.82
N PRO A 72 18.17 -9.27 2.33
CA PRO A 72 17.27 -10.11 1.54
C PRO A 72 16.28 -9.26 0.74
N VAL A 73 16.77 -8.38 -0.13
CA VAL A 73 16.00 -7.37 -0.87
C VAL A 73 14.82 -7.96 -1.65
N LYS A 74 15.01 -9.13 -2.26
CA LYS A 74 13.93 -9.85 -2.97
C LYS A 74 12.77 -10.17 -2.02
N ASN A 75 13.04 -10.75 -0.86
CA ASN A 75 12.01 -11.12 0.13
C ASN A 75 11.31 -9.89 0.69
N ILE A 76 12.06 -8.80 0.91
CA ILE A 76 11.49 -7.52 1.36
C ILE A 76 10.51 -6.99 0.32
N PHE A 77 10.90 -6.95 -0.96
CA PHE A 77 10.04 -6.49 -2.05
C PHE A 77 8.81 -7.39 -2.25
N THR A 78 8.97 -8.70 -2.15
CA THR A 78 7.84 -9.64 -2.21
C THR A 78 6.85 -9.39 -1.07
N THR A 79 7.34 -9.14 0.15
CA THR A 79 6.48 -8.94 1.32
C THR A 79 5.76 -7.60 1.31
N LEU A 80 6.43 -6.52 0.89
CA LEU A 80 5.88 -5.17 0.95
C LEU A 80 5.06 -4.78 -0.29
N PHE A 81 5.44 -5.28 -1.46
CA PHE A 81 4.89 -4.83 -2.74
C PHE A 81 4.29 -5.96 -3.58
N ASN A 82 4.19 -7.18 -3.03
CA ASN A 82 3.79 -8.37 -3.77
C ASN A 82 4.58 -8.53 -5.09
N PHE A 83 5.88 -8.22 -5.01
CA PHE A 83 6.79 -8.19 -6.16
C PHE A 83 7.74 -9.39 -6.12
N ALA A 84 7.57 -10.32 -7.07
CA ALA A 84 8.34 -11.57 -7.12
C ALA A 84 9.52 -11.56 -8.11
N GLU A 85 9.56 -10.56 -9.01
CA GLU A 85 10.63 -10.39 -10.00
C GLU A 85 11.93 -9.87 -9.35
N ASP A 86 12.97 -9.68 -10.16
CA ASP A 86 14.23 -9.09 -9.72
C ASP A 86 14.09 -7.58 -9.49
N PRO A 87 14.40 -7.02 -8.30
CA PRO A 87 14.31 -5.59 -8.05
C PRO A 87 15.23 -4.73 -8.94
N ARG A 88 16.21 -5.30 -9.64
CA ARG A 88 17.01 -4.59 -10.65
C ARG A 88 16.21 -4.28 -11.92
N ASN A 89 15.18 -5.08 -12.21
CA ASN A 89 14.30 -4.88 -13.36
C ASN A 89 13.32 -3.72 -13.08
N PHE A 90 13.74 -2.50 -13.38
CA PHE A 90 12.92 -1.33 -13.09
C PHE A 90 11.65 -1.23 -13.95
N GLN A 91 11.65 -1.79 -15.17
CA GLN A 91 10.40 -1.98 -15.94
C GLN A 91 9.38 -2.79 -15.14
N ALA A 92 9.79 -3.89 -14.49
CA ALA A 92 8.90 -4.68 -13.65
C ALA A 92 8.38 -3.88 -12.45
N ILE A 93 9.24 -3.08 -11.82
CA ILE A 93 8.85 -2.16 -10.74
C ILE A 93 7.79 -1.16 -11.25
N LEU A 94 8.01 -0.51 -12.39
CA LEU A 94 7.04 0.42 -12.98
C LEU A 94 5.71 -0.27 -13.26
N ARG A 95 5.73 -1.46 -13.89
CA ARG A 95 4.50 -2.22 -14.14
C ARG A 95 3.77 -2.58 -12.84
N ASN A 96 4.49 -2.84 -11.75
CA ASN A 96 3.89 -3.18 -10.48
C ASN A 96 3.33 -1.97 -9.71
N LEU A 97 4.09 -0.86 -9.67
CA LEU A 97 3.76 0.30 -8.84
C LEU A 97 2.90 1.35 -9.55
N CYS A 98 2.92 1.36 -10.89
CA CYS A 98 2.24 2.35 -11.74
C CYS A 98 1.14 1.71 -12.61
N VAL A 99 0.49 0.65 -12.13
CA VAL A 99 -0.60 0.01 -12.86
C VAL A 99 -1.68 1.02 -13.24
N GLY A 100 -2.08 0.99 -14.52
CA GLY A 100 -3.11 1.87 -15.07
C GLY A 100 -2.69 3.32 -15.30
N LEU A 101 -1.40 3.67 -15.10
CA LEU A 101 -0.90 5.01 -15.41
C LEU A 101 -0.23 5.08 -16.77
N SER A 102 -0.44 6.19 -17.48
CA SER A 102 0.33 6.51 -18.69
C SER A 102 1.76 6.95 -18.32
N THR A 103 2.68 6.83 -19.27
CA THR A 103 4.04 7.37 -19.16
C THR A 103 4.05 8.87 -18.86
N GLU A 104 3.15 9.62 -19.49
CA GLU A 104 2.93 11.05 -19.23
C GLU A 104 2.58 11.32 -17.77
N LYS A 105 1.66 10.54 -17.19
CA LYS A 105 1.26 10.76 -15.79
C LYS A 105 2.36 10.40 -14.81
N ILE A 106 3.13 9.36 -15.10
CA ILE A 106 4.30 8.98 -14.30
C ILE A 106 5.36 10.09 -14.38
N ALA A 107 5.61 10.63 -15.58
CA ALA A 107 6.55 11.71 -15.82
C ALA A 107 6.17 12.97 -15.04
N GLU A 108 4.91 13.39 -15.09
CA GLU A 108 4.36 14.51 -14.30
C GLU A 108 4.55 14.26 -12.79
N THR A 109 4.24 13.05 -12.32
CA THR A 109 4.30 12.69 -10.89
C THR A 109 5.73 12.71 -10.35
N LEU A 110 6.71 12.31 -11.15
CA LEU A 110 8.12 12.22 -10.76
C LEU A 110 8.95 13.44 -11.17
N GLU A 111 8.31 14.44 -11.78
CA GLU A 111 8.95 15.61 -12.39
C GLU A 111 10.08 15.21 -13.36
N GLN A 112 9.80 14.21 -14.20
CA GLN A 112 10.73 13.68 -15.21
C GLN A 112 10.24 13.96 -16.62
N ASN A 113 11.14 13.86 -17.59
CA ASN A 113 10.74 13.84 -19.00
C ASN A 113 10.08 12.49 -19.33
N GLU A 114 9.00 12.51 -20.13
CA GLU A 114 8.30 11.30 -20.56
C GLU A 114 9.22 10.31 -21.30
N ASP A 115 10.18 10.80 -22.10
CA ASP A 115 11.16 9.96 -22.80
C ASP A 115 12.09 9.24 -21.81
N THR A 116 12.40 9.85 -20.67
CA THR A 116 13.14 9.19 -19.58
C THR A 116 12.32 8.03 -19.02
N ILE A 117 11.02 8.24 -18.75
CA ILE A 117 10.12 7.18 -18.29
C ILE A 117 10.00 6.05 -19.33
N LYS A 118 9.90 6.38 -20.62
CA LYS A 118 9.85 5.38 -21.71
C LYS A 118 11.14 4.54 -21.76
N ARG A 119 12.31 5.14 -21.53
CA ARG A 119 13.59 4.42 -21.45
C ARG A 119 13.66 3.52 -20.21
N TRP A 120 13.17 3.97 -19.07
CA TRP A 120 13.00 3.13 -17.87
C TRP A 120 12.08 1.93 -18.12
N ALA A 121 10.94 2.16 -18.78
CA ALA A 121 9.98 1.13 -19.14
C ALA A 121 10.52 0.11 -20.16
N LYS A 122 11.64 0.40 -20.82
CA LYS A 122 12.38 -0.51 -21.71
C LYS A 122 13.61 -1.15 -21.03
N ASN A 123 13.90 -0.80 -19.77
CA ASN A 123 15.16 -1.10 -19.08
C ASN A 123 16.40 -0.59 -19.84
N ASP A 124 16.29 0.46 -20.66
CA ASP A 124 17.43 1.04 -21.40
C ASP A 124 18.39 1.76 -20.44
N ILE A 125 17.86 2.37 -19.38
CA ILE A 125 18.61 3.02 -18.31
C ILE A 125 17.92 2.74 -16.97
N SER A 126 18.69 2.74 -15.89
CA SER A 126 18.17 2.68 -14.53
C SER A 126 17.92 4.10 -13.98
N PRO A 127 16.82 4.34 -13.25
CA PRO A 127 16.61 5.59 -12.51
C PRO A 127 17.63 5.76 -11.38
N SER A 128 17.69 6.95 -10.80
CA SER A 128 18.42 7.18 -9.56
C SER A 128 17.65 6.60 -8.37
N VAL A 129 18.33 6.33 -7.26
CA VAL A 129 17.69 5.83 -6.03
C VAL A 129 16.61 6.78 -5.54
N GLU A 130 16.88 8.08 -5.51
CA GLU A 130 15.97 9.12 -5.05
C GLU A 130 14.64 9.09 -5.82
N THR A 131 14.69 8.94 -7.14
CA THR A 131 13.48 8.78 -7.97
C THR A 131 12.69 7.54 -7.56
N VAL A 132 13.35 6.40 -7.31
CA VAL A 132 12.66 5.17 -6.90
C VAL A 132 12.05 5.32 -5.49
N LEU A 133 12.75 5.96 -4.55
CA LEU A 133 12.21 6.24 -3.22
C LEU A 133 10.98 7.15 -3.32
N CYS A 134 11.03 8.18 -4.16
CA CYS A 134 9.89 9.05 -4.45
C CYS A 134 8.72 8.27 -5.04
N LEU A 135 8.98 7.43 -6.04
CA LEU A 135 7.94 6.60 -6.65
C LEU A 135 7.25 5.68 -5.63
N ILE A 136 8.03 5.01 -4.78
CA ILE A 136 7.49 4.12 -3.74
C ILE A 136 6.63 4.91 -2.75
N GLN A 137 7.09 6.09 -2.31
CA GLN A 137 6.33 6.91 -1.39
C GLN A 137 5.02 7.40 -2.01
N VAL A 138 5.06 7.96 -3.22
CA VAL A 138 3.89 8.52 -3.88
C VAL A 138 2.87 7.45 -4.27
N ARG A 139 3.32 6.26 -4.68
CA ARG A 139 2.42 5.21 -5.19
C ARG A 139 1.91 4.27 -4.12
N GLN A 140 2.71 3.95 -3.11
CA GLN A 140 2.40 2.92 -2.13
C GLN A 140 2.33 3.44 -0.69
N ASN A 141 2.80 4.66 -0.43
CA ASN A 141 2.92 5.23 0.91
C ASN A 141 3.58 4.26 1.91
N ASN A 142 4.62 3.55 1.46
CA ASN A 142 5.28 2.46 2.18
C ASN A 142 6.81 2.62 2.21
N LEU A 143 7.34 3.80 1.85
CA LEU A 143 8.78 4.05 1.82
C LEU A 143 9.42 3.85 3.20
N ALA A 144 8.82 4.40 4.25
CA ALA A 144 9.37 4.29 5.60
C ALA A 144 9.42 2.83 6.09
N GLU A 145 8.40 2.02 5.77
CA GLU A 145 8.40 0.58 6.04
C GLU A 145 9.51 -0.14 5.25
N LEU A 146 9.69 0.17 3.96
CA LEU A 146 10.79 -0.39 3.18
C LEU A 146 12.14 -0.09 3.83
N ILE A 147 12.39 1.16 4.20
CA ILE A 147 13.65 1.55 4.84
C ILE A 147 13.82 0.84 6.18
N ALA A 148 12.77 0.71 7.00
CA ALA A 148 12.81 -0.03 8.26
C ALA A 148 13.08 -1.54 8.11
N LYS A 149 12.85 -2.13 6.91
CA LYS A 149 13.25 -3.50 6.59
C LYS A 149 14.69 -3.61 6.08
N LEU A 150 15.26 -2.53 5.55
CA LEU A 150 16.64 -2.48 5.06
C LEU A 150 17.63 -2.17 6.20
N VAL A 151 17.27 -1.21 7.07
CA VAL A 151 18.11 -0.71 8.17
C VAL A 151 17.23 -0.35 9.38
N SER A 152 17.84 -0.12 10.55
CA SER A 152 17.10 0.47 11.68
C SER A 152 16.58 1.87 11.30
N ILE A 153 15.29 2.10 11.51
CA ILE A 153 14.66 3.40 11.21
C ILE A 153 15.24 4.56 12.05
N ASP A 154 15.82 4.26 13.21
CA ASP A 154 16.48 5.27 14.04
C ASP A 154 17.74 5.87 13.37
N ASN A 155 18.32 5.15 12.40
CA ASN A 155 19.47 5.61 11.62
C ASN A 155 19.05 6.40 10.36
N VAL A 156 17.74 6.55 10.10
CA VAL A 156 17.20 7.38 9.01
C VAL A 156 16.18 8.39 9.59
N PRO A 157 16.65 9.39 10.35
CA PRO A 157 15.79 10.38 11.01
C PRO A 157 14.75 11.04 10.11
N ALA A 158 15.07 11.27 8.83
CA ALA A 158 14.18 11.89 7.86
C ALA A 158 12.86 11.11 7.66
N LEU A 159 12.83 9.81 7.96
CA LEU A 159 11.65 8.96 7.83
C LEU A 159 11.05 8.52 9.17
N LYS A 160 11.64 8.91 10.31
CA LYS A 160 11.22 8.39 11.63
C LYS A 160 9.78 8.76 11.97
N THR A 161 9.39 10.02 11.79
CA THR A 161 8.02 10.49 12.06
C THR A 161 7.01 9.81 11.13
N LEU A 162 7.34 9.69 9.84
CA LEU A 162 6.49 9.02 8.86
C LEU A 162 6.29 7.53 9.22
N PHE A 163 7.36 6.84 9.58
CA PHE A 163 7.30 5.44 10.02
C PHE A 163 6.40 5.26 11.25
N GLN A 164 6.54 6.14 12.24
CA GLN A 164 5.75 6.09 13.46
C GLN A 164 4.26 6.34 13.17
N SER A 165 3.93 7.32 12.32
CA SER A 165 2.57 7.58 11.85
C SER A 165 1.98 6.35 11.15
N GLN A 166 2.67 5.81 10.15
CA GLN A 166 2.22 4.62 9.41
C GLN A 166 2.03 3.40 10.32
N LYS A 167 2.95 3.17 11.26
CA LYS A 167 2.83 2.08 12.24
C LYS A 167 1.65 2.29 13.18
N ALA A 168 1.43 3.50 13.65
CA ALA A 168 0.27 3.84 14.48
C ALA A 168 -1.04 3.59 13.73
N HIS A 169 -1.12 4.02 12.46
CA HIS A 169 -2.26 3.75 11.58
C HIS A 169 -2.53 2.25 11.47
N LYS A 170 -1.52 1.45 11.05
CA LYS A 170 -1.64 -0.01 10.93
C LYS A 170 -2.12 -0.66 12.23
N ASN A 171 -1.63 -0.21 13.38
CA ASN A 171 -2.07 -0.71 14.67
C ASN A 171 -3.55 -0.42 14.95
N VAL A 172 -4.05 0.75 14.54
CA VAL A 172 -5.48 1.08 14.65
C VAL A 172 -6.31 0.14 13.78
N GLU A 173 -5.93 -0.10 12.53
CA GLU A 173 -6.65 -1.03 11.65
C GLU A 173 -6.63 -2.47 12.17
N VAL A 174 -5.50 -2.93 12.73
CA VAL A 174 -5.42 -4.26 13.34
C VAL A 174 -6.32 -4.36 14.58
N GLN A 175 -6.41 -3.29 15.37
CA GLN A 175 -7.27 -3.23 16.57
C GLN A 175 -8.75 -3.06 16.22
N TYR A 176 -9.04 -2.27 15.19
CA TYR A 176 -10.36 -1.93 14.69
C TYR A 176 -10.41 -2.16 13.18
N PRO A 177 -10.56 -3.41 12.70
CA PRO A 177 -10.55 -3.73 11.27
C PRO A 177 -11.53 -2.97 10.38
N PHE A 178 -12.53 -2.34 11.00
CA PHE A 178 -13.54 -1.52 10.35
C PHE A 178 -13.18 -0.03 10.23
N SER A 179 -12.08 0.41 10.82
CA SER A 179 -11.67 1.82 10.78
C SER A 179 -11.51 2.37 9.36
N PRO A 180 -11.06 1.61 8.33
CA PRO A 180 -11.01 2.14 6.97
C PRO A 180 -12.38 2.54 6.40
N ALA A 181 -13.47 1.89 6.83
CA ALA A 181 -14.83 2.29 6.43
C ALA A 181 -15.27 3.59 7.13
N ILE A 182 -14.82 3.83 8.36
CA ILE A 182 -15.02 5.10 9.08
C ILE A 182 -14.26 6.22 8.36
N GLU A 183 -13.01 5.98 7.97
CA GLU A 183 -12.22 6.94 7.19
C GLU A 183 -12.86 7.23 5.83
N ALA A 184 -13.39 6.20 5.15
CA ALA A 184 -14.13 6.37 3.90
C ALA A 184 -15.39 7.23 4.08
N CYS A 185 -16.09 7.13 5.22
CA CYS A 185 -17.22 8.01 5.54
C CYS A 185 -16.84 9.50 5.49
N PHE A 186 -15.65 9.88 5.97
CA PHE A 186 -15.20 11.27 5.97
C PHE A 186 -14.93 11.83 4.58
N CYS A 187 -14.69 10.94 3.61
CA CYS A 187 -14.49 11.33 2.22
C CYS A 187 -15.82 11.58 1.48
N LEU A 188 -16.97 11.14 2.01
CA LEU A 188 -18.26 11.23 1.34
C LEU A 188 -18.77 12.67 1.24
N GLU A 189 -19.34 13.03 0.10
CA GLU A 189 -19.96 14.35 -0.10
C GLU A 189 -21.11 14.59 0.89
N ALA A 190 -21.91 13.55 1.16
CA ALA A 190 -22.99 13.63 2.14
C ALA A 190 -22.48 13.88 3.56
N TYR A 191 -21.26 13.44 3.92
CA TYR A 191 -20.64 13.76 5.20
C TYR A 191 -20.17 15.21 5.25
N LYS A 192 -19.52 15.68 4.18
CA LYS A 192 -19.03 17.08 4.07
C LYS A 192 -20.17 18.11 4.11
N GLN A 193 -21.38 17.70 3.76
CA GLN A 193 -22.60 18.53 3.80
C GLN A 193 -23.28 18.56 5.17
N LEU A 194 -22.82 17.76 6.14
CA LEU A 194 -23.37 17.84 7.49
C LEU A 194 -23.06 19.23 8.10
N PRO A 195 -23.94 19.78 8.95
CA PRO A 195 -23.60 20.99 9.71
C PRO A 195 -22.47 20.75 10.72
N ILE A 196 -22.41 19.53 11.26
CA ILE A 196 -21.41 19.06 12.22
C ILE A 196 -21.25 17.54 12.11
N HIS A 197 -20.06 17.05 12.44
CA HIS A 197 -19.79 15.63 12.61
C HIS A 197 -20.84 14.94 13.49
N SER A 198 -21.25 13.74 13.08
CA SER A 198 -22.21 12.90 13.80
C SER A 198 -21.71 11.45 13.84
N ASP A 199 -21.36 10.96 15.03
CA ASP A 199 -21.03 9.55 15.27
C ASP A 199 -22.16 8.63 14.78
N GLN A 200 -23.42 9.04 15.00
CA GLN A 200 -24.62 8.29 14.62
C GLN A 200 -24.70 8.13 13.10
N TRP A 201 -24.41 9.20 12.34
CA TRP A 201 -24.39 9.14 10.89
C TRP A 201 -23.33 8.13 10.41
N VAL A 202 -22.12 8.19 10.96
CA VAL A 202 -21.04 7.25 10.59
C VAL A 202 -21.43 5.80 10.93
N ALA A 203 -22.00 5.59 12.12
CA ALA A 203 -22.49 4.29 12.58
C ALA A 203 -23.51 3.66 11.61
N GLU A 204 -24.49 4.45 11.15
CA GLU A 204 -25.52 4.00 10.21
C GLU A 204 -24.96 3.60 8.85
N ARG A 205 -23.95 4.32 8.34
CA ARG A 205 -23.37 4.04 7.01
C ARG A 205 -22.38 2.87 7.03
N THR A 206 -21.73 2.66 8.17
CA THR A 206 -20.75 1.58 8.34
C THR A 206 -21.35 0.31 8.93
N LEU A 207 -22.57 0.38 9.47
CA LEU A 207 -23.23 -0.67 10.26
C LEU A 207 -22.39 -1.08 11.48
N ILE A 208 -21.80 -0.10 12.15
CA ILE A 208 -20.98 -0.24 13.36
C ILE A 208 -21.69 0.50 14.49
N SER A 209 -21.63 -0.01 15.71
CA SER A 209 -22.25 0.69 16.84
C SER A 209 -21.57 2.02 17.15
N VAL A 210 -22.36 3.02 17.56
CA VAL A 210 -21.85 4.36 17.95
C VAL A 210 -20.69 4.30 18.95
N PRO A 211 -20.71 3.45 20.02
CA PRO A 211 -19.58 3.36 20.94
C PRO A 211 -18.28 2.91 20.27
N LEU A 212 -18.36 1.95 19.32
CA LEU A 212 -17.20 1.47 18.59
C LEU A 212 -16.69 2.50 17.57
N VAL A 213 -17.59 3.21 16.89
CA VAL A 213 -17.24 4.33 16.02
C VAL A 213 -16.46 5.38 16.80
N ARG A 214 -16.98 5.83 17.95
CA ARG A 214 -16.31 6.82 18.80
C ARG A 214 -14.94 6.34 19.29
N ALA A 215 -14.84 5.08 19.71
CA ALA A 215 -13.57 4.49 20.14
C ALA A 215 -12.54 4.47 18.99
N ALA A 216 -12.95 4.08 17.79
CA ALA A 216 -12.08 4.06 16.62
C ALA A 216 -11.68 5.48 16.18
N ILE A 217 -12.61 6.45 16.13
CA ILE A 217 -12.32 7.85 15.83
C ILE A 217 -11.28 8.41 16.80
N ASN A 218 -11.45 8.20 18.10
CA ASN A 218 -10.47 8.63 19.10
C ASN A 218 -9.09 7.99 18.84
N LYS A 219 -9.04 6.74 18.39
CA LYS A 219 -7.78 6.04 18.11
C LYS A 219 -7.12 6.52 16.82
N LEU A 220 -7.89 6.77 15.78
CA LEU A 220 -7.45 7.37 14.52
C LEU A 220 -6.91 8.79 14.75
N GLU A 221 -7.61 9.62 15.53
CA GLU A 221 -7.18 10.98 15.87
C GLU A 221 -5.88 10.97 16.69
N ASN A 222 -5.79 10.10 17.71
CA ASN A 222 -4.56 9.93 18.49
C ASN A 222 -3.38 9.37 17.66
N ALA A 223 -3.66 8.57 16.64
CA ALA A 223 -2.65 8.07 15.70
C ALA A 223 -2.27 9.12 14.64
N GLY A 224 -2.96 10.25 14.60
CA GLY A 224 -2.74 11.31 13.61
C GLY A 224 -3.21 10.95 12.20
N THR A 225 -4.03 9.91 12.03
CA THR A 225 -4.54 9.50 10.71
C THR A 225 -5.69 10.38 10.24
N ILE A 226 -6.45 10.92 11.21
CA ILE A 226 -7.49 11.91 11.01
C ILE A 226 -7.24 13.12 11.90
N ARG A 227 -7.76 14.27 11.51
CA ARG A 227 -7.78 15.48 12.33
C ARG A 227 -9.14 16.15 12.27
N LYS A 228 -9.50 16.84 13.34
CA LYS A 228 -10.69 17.67 13.37
C LYS A 228 -10.41 19.04 12.75
N LEU A 229 -11.03 19.33 11.61
CA LEU A 229 -11.02 20.63 10.96
C LEU A 229 -12.38 21.31 11.14
N GLY A 230 -12.44 22.26 12.07
CA GLY A 230 -13.70 22.90 12.48
C GLY A 230 -14.70 21.87 13.04
N ASN A 231 -15.81 21.70 12.33
CA ASN A 231 -16.90 20.81 12.74
C ASN A 231 -16.80 19.38 12.18
N HIS A 232 -15.79 19.09 11.35
CA HIS A 232 -15.66 17.80 10.66
C HIS A 232 -14.30 17.16 10.93
N TYR A 233 -14.25 15.84 10.76
CA TYR A 233 -13.00 15.10 10.62
C TYR A 233 -12.58 15.04 9.15
N GLU A 234 -11.29 15.14 8.90
CA GLU A 234 -10.66 14.88 7.61
C GLU A 234 -9.44 13.95 7.79
N LEU A 235 -9.07 13.26 6.72
CA LEU A 235 -7.86 12.43 6.72
C LEU A 235 -6.63 13.34 6.68
N VAL A 236 -5.65 13.08 7.54
CA VAL A 236 -4.35 13.79 7.55
C VAL A 236 -3.46 13.24 6.45
N ASP A 237 -3.33 11.91 6.45
CA ASP A 237 -2.61 11.15 5.43
C ASP A 237 -3.62 10.33 4.63
N GLY A 238 -3.24 9.92 3.42
CA GLY A 238 -4.06 8.96 2.68
C GLY A 238 -4.16 7.60 3.36
N TRP A 239 -4.85 6.69 2.68
CA TRP A 239 -4.86 5.27 3.03
C TRP A 239 -3.45 4.73 3.29
N VAL A 240 -3.34 3.86 4.30
CA VAL A 240 -2.14 3.08 4.57
C VAL A 240 -2.35 1.68 4.02
N GLN A 241 -1.29 1.13 3.43
CA GLN A 241 -1.31 -0.26 3.01
C GLN A 241 -1.00 -1.15 4.20
N LEU A 242 -1.80 -2.21 4.38
CA LEU A 242 -1.58 -3.22 5.41
C LEU A 242 -0.40 -4.16 5.12
N ASN A 243 0.24 -4.02 3.95
CA ASN A 243 1.43 -4.79 3.62
C ASN A 243 2.56 -4.56 4.65
N GLY A 244 3.33 -5.62 4.91
CA GLY A 244 4.41 -5.62 5.90
C GLY A 244 3.99 -5.93 7.34
N LEU A 245 2.68 -6.03 7.61
CA LEU A 245 2.18 -6.56 8.86
C LEU A 245 2.60 -8.03 9.07
N PRO A 246 2.84 -8.46 10.32
CA PRO A 246 2.91 -9.88 10.65
C PRO A 246 1.62 -10.59 10.22
N LEU A 247 1.74 -11.81 9.69
CA LEU A 247 0.59 -12.59 9.19
C LEU A 247 -0.55 -12.68 10.22
N LYS A 248 -0.22 -12.87 11.51
CA LYS A 248 -1.21 -12.94 12.60
C LYS A 248 -2.06 -11.67 12.73
N GLU A 249 -1.50 -10.51 12.38
CA GLU A 249 -2.20 -9.23 12.44
C GLU A 249 -3.00 -8.97 11.18
N ALA A 250 -2.42 -9.22 10.01
CA ALA A 250 -3.11 -9.15 8.72
C ALA A 250 -4.38 -10.03 8.71
N VAL A 251 -4.28 -11.26 9.21
CA VAL A 251 -5.40 -12.21 9.32
C VAL A 251 -6.57 -11.66 10.15
N LYS A 252 -6.34 -10.79 11.13
CA LYS A 252 -7.45 -10.18 11.89
C LYS A 252 -8.29 -9.27 11.01
N VAL A 253 -7.63 -8.49 10.15
CA VAL A 253 -8.30 -7.57 9.23
C VAL A 253 -9.01 -8.36 8.13
N ASP A 254 -8.30 -9.33 7.53
CA ASP A 254 -8.88 -10.21 6.51
C ASP A 254 -10.09 -10.98 7.05
N HIS A 255 -9.98 -11.55 8.26
CA HIS A 255 -11.07 -12.28 8.88
C HIS A 255 -12.30 -11.40 9.10
N TYR A 256 -12.11 -10.15 9.55
CA TYR A 256 -13.22 -9.22 9.70
C TYR A 256 -13.93 -8.98 8.37
N TRP A 257 -13.21 -8.58 7.31
CA TRP A 257 -13.84 -8.25 6.03
C TRP A 257 -14.42 -9.48 5.32
N THR A 258 -13.77 -10.64 5.45
CA THR A 258 -14.30 -11.92 4.97
C THR A 258 -15.59 -12.27 5.70
N LYS A 259 -15.64 -12.09 7.02
CA LYS A 259 -16.86 -12.29 7.79
C LYS A 259 -17.96 -11.32 7.37
N ARG A 260 -17.67 -10.05 7.12
CA ARG A 260 -18.66 -9.10 6.57
C ARG A 260 -19.19 -9.52 5.20
N ALA A 261 -18.32 -10.09 4.36
CA ALA A 261 -18.72 -10.66 3.08
C ALA A 261 -19.59 -11.93 3.23
N LEU A 262 -19.45 -12.68 4.33
CA LEU A 262 -20.35 -13.78 4.69
C LEU A 262 -21.66 -13.27 5.29
N ASP A 263 -21.62 -12.30 6.21
CA ASP A 263 -22.78 -11.72 6.91
C ASP A 263 -23.84 -11.21 5.93
N ARG A 264 -23.45 -10.79 4.72
CA ARG A 264 -24.39 -10.38 3.67
C ARG A 264 -25.35 -11.50 3.23
N TYR A 265 -25.00 -12.75 3.50
CA TYR A 265 -25.85 -13.93 3.24
C TYR A 265 -26.57 -14.42 4.48
N SER A 266 -26.46 -13.74 5.62
CA SER A 266 -27.14 -14.10 6.87
C SER A 266 -28.54 -13.49 6.99
N GLY A 267 -29.09 -12.92 5.90
CA GLY A 267 -30.46 -12.43 5.85
C GLY A 267 -31.50 -13.57 5.88
N PRO A 268 -32.80 -13.26 6.11
CA PRO A 268 -33.86 -14.27 6.26
C PRO A 268 -33.91 -15.31 5.12
N ASP A 269 -33.67 -14.86 3.88
CA ASP A 269 -33.71 -15.71 2.69
C ASP A 269 -32.32 -16.13 2.20
N GLN A 270 -31.27 -15.85 2.98
CA GLN A 270 -29.86 -16.00 2.60
C GLN A 270 -29.47 -15.23 1.32
N ILE A 271 -30.29 -14.28 0.90
CA ILE A 271 -30.06 -13.40 -0.25
C ILE A 271 -29.51 -12.07 0.27
N PRO A 272 -28.40 -11.55 -0.30
CA PRO A 272 -27.92 -10.21 0.04
C PRO A 272 -29.00 -9.16 -0.17
N TYR A 273 -29.16 -8.26 0.80
CA TYR A 273 -30.11 -7.16 0.72
C TYR A 273 -29.90 -6.35 -0.57
N LEU A 274 -30.99 -6.16 -1.32
CA LEU A 274 -31.06 -5.37 -2.54
C LEU A 274 -31.98 -4.18 -2.30
N PRO A 275 -31.45 -2.94 -2.28
CA PRO A 275 -32.29 -1.75 -2.22
C PRO A 275 -33.22 -1.70 -3.44
N GLU A 276 -34.50 -1.39 -3.24
CA GLU A 276 -35.51 -1.33 -4.31
C GLU A 276 -35.19 -0.29 -5.39
N ASP A 277 -34.46 0.76 -5.00
CA ASP A 277 -34.15 1.94 -5.81
C ASP A 277 -32.79 1.84 -6.52
N ARG A 278 -32.10 0.69 -6.44
CA ARG A 278 -30.71 0.58 -6.88
C ARG A 278 -30.42 -0.69 -7.67
N ALA A 279 -29.72 -0.52 -8.79
CA ALA A 279 -29.16 -1.64 -9.53
C ALA A 279 -28.22 -2.47 -8.64
N ASN A 280 -28.35 -3.80 -8.69
CA ASN A 280 -27.48 -4.71 -7.95
C ASN A 280 -26.03 -4.56 -8.44
N THR A 281 -25.19 -3.90 -7.64
CA THR A 281 -23.76 -3.74 -7.93
C THR A 281 -22.90 -4.88 -7.37
N ASN A 282 -23.51 -5.88 -6.71
CA ASN A 282 -22.79 -7.01 -6.16
C ASN A 282 -22.41 -7.99 -7.27
N VAL A 283 -21.13 -8.03 -7.62
CA VAL A 283 -20.56 -9.07 -8.47
C VAL A 283 -20.24 -10.29 -7.61
N ARG A 284 -20.68 -11.47 -8.06
CA ARG A 284 -20.47 -12.74 -7.37
C ARG A 284 -20.06 -13.79 -8.40
N SER A 285 -18.93 -14.46 -8.17
CA SER A 285 -18.48 -15.58 -8.98
C SER A 285 -17.70 -16.55 -8.11
N PHE A 286 -18.01 -17.84 -8.21
CA PHE A 286 -17.16 -18.90 -7.67
C PHE A 286 -17.03 -20.01 -8.71
N ARG A 287 -15.85 -20.61 -8.75
CA ARG A 287 -15.50 -21.76 -9.59
C ARG A 287 -14.50 -22.60 -8.82
N VAL A 288 -14.67 -23.92 -8.86
CA VAL A 288 -13.69 -24.88 -8.36
C VAL A 288 -13.17 -25.62 -9.58
N ALA A 289 -11.86 -25.60 -9.80
CA ALA A 289 -11.22 -26.23 -10.94
C ALA A 289 -9.89 -26.85 -10.51
N SER A 290 -9.56 -28.02 -11.06
CA SER A 290 -8.20 -28.56 -10.97
C SER A 290 -7.33 -27.83 -11.98
N VAL A 291 -6.15 -27.37 -11.55
CA VAL A 291 -5.20 -26.63 -12.38
C VAL A 291 -3.79 -27.17 -12.15
N SER A 292 -2.93 -27.06 -13.15
CA SER A 292 -1.50 -27.33 -12.98
C SER A 292 -0.85 -26.23 -12.13
N THR A 293 0.35 -26.49 -11.57
CA THR A 293 1.12 -25.47 -10.84
C THR A 293 1.40 -24.23 -11.70
N GLU A 294 1.72 -24.45 -12.99
CA GLU A 294 1.92 -23.37 -13.96
C GLU A 294 0.64 -22.54 -14.15
N ALA A 295 -0.51 -23.19 -14.33
CA ALA A 295 -1.79 -22.49 -14.43
C ALA A 295 -2.17 -21.78 -13.12
N ALA A 296 -1.85 -22.34 -11.96
CA ALA A 296 -2.06 -21.69 -10.67
C ALA A 296 -1.25 -20.39 -10.54
N PHE A 297 0.01 -20.40 -10.98
CA PHE A 297 0.84 -19.19 -11.04
C PHE A 297 0.25 -18.15 -12.00
N GLN A 298 -0.20 -18.57 -13.19
CA GLN A 298 -0.86 -17.67 -14.15
C GLN A 298 -2.17 -17.09 -13.60
N ILE A 299 -2.97 -17.88 -12.89
CA ILE A 299 -4.20 -17.42 -12.23
C ILE A 299 -3.87 -16.39 -11.15
N GLN A 300 -2.90 -16.68 -10.29
CA GLN A 300 -2.45 -15.76 -9.24
C GLN A 300 -1.99 -14.43 -9.85
N GLU A 301 -1.24 -14.47 -10.94
CA GLU A 301 -0.77 -13.28 -11.65
C GLU A 301 -1.93 -12.48 -12.26
N ARG A 302 -2.93 -13.15 -12.85
CA ARG A 302 -4.13 -12.48 -13.38
C ARG A 302 -5.00 -11.88 -12.28
N LEU A 303 -5.14 -12.55 -11.14
CA LEU A 303 -5.86 -12.01 -9.98
C LEU A 303 -5.13 -10.81 -9.38
N ARG A 304 -3.79 -10.86 -9.32
CA ARG A 304 -2.96 -9.73 -8.94
C ARG A 304 -3.18 -8.55 -9.88
N GLN A 305 -3.13 -8.77 -11.19
CA GLN A 305 -3.43 -7.73 -12.18
C GLN A 305 -4.84 -7.16 -12.02
N ALA A 306 -5.86 -8.00 -11.89
CA ALA A 306 -7.24 -7.55 -11.71
C ALA A 306 -7.41 -6.73 -10.42
N SER A 307 -6.78 -7.13 -9.32
CA SER A 307 -6.76 -6.37 -8.08
C SER A 307 -6.08 -5.01 -8.28
N GLN A 308 -4.95 -4.98 -8.98
CA GLN A 308 -4.27 -3.73 -9.31
C GLN A 308 -5.09 -2.82 -10.22
N ASP A 309 -5.83 -3.36 -11.18
CA ASP A 309 -6.73 -2.59 -12.05
C ASP A 309 -7.87 -1.97 -11.23
N VAL A 310 -8.46 -2.71 -10.29
CA VAL A 310 -9.45 -2.18 -9.35
C VAL A 310 -8.86 -1.05 -8.49
N LEU A 311 -7.67 -1.26 -7.92
CA LEU A 311 -6.97 -0.22 -7.15
C LEU A 311 -6.64 1.01 -8.01
N ALA A 312 -6.28 0.83 -9.28
CA ALA A 312 -6.05 1.93 -10.20
C ALA A 312 -7.33 2.74 -10.44
N ILE A 313 -8.47 2.10 -10.61
CA ILE A 313 -9.78 2.77 -10.71
C ILE A 313 -10.05 3.59 -9.45
N ILE A 314 -9.84 3.01 -8.26
CA ILE A 314 -10.06 3.70 -6.97
C ILE A 314 -9.14 4.92 -6.84
N ASN A 315 -7.85 4.76 -7.13
CA ASN A 315 -6.85 5.81 -7.01
C ASN A 315 -7.03 6.93 -8.06
N ASN A 316 -7.58 6.60 -9.23
CA ASN A 316 -7.83 7.55 -10.30
C ASN A 316 -9.26 8.12 -10.26
N ASP A 317 -10.10 7.70 -9.31
CA ASP A 317 -11.46 8.24 -9.19
C ASP A 317 -11.42 9.69 -8.72
N GLN A 318 -11.75 10.57 -9.65
CA GLN A 318 -11.82 12.02 -9.51
C GLN A 318 -13.25 12.50 -9.16
N GLY A 319 -14.22 11.60 -9.17
CA GLY A 319 -15.63 11.90 -8.98
C GLY A 319 -15.99 12.24 -7.53
N LYS A 320 -17.21 12.75 -7.38
CA LYS A 320 -17.85 12.93 -6.07
C LYS A 320 -17.96 11.56 -5.38
N LYS A 321 -17.44 11.47 -4.16
CA LYS A 321 -17.51 10.24 -3.37
C LYS A 321 -18.90 10.12 -2.76
N THR A 322 -19.70 9.21 -3.31
CA THR A 322 -21.09 9.02 -2.89
C THR A 322 -21.30 7.70 -2.15
N GLU A 323 -20.35 6.79 -2.21
CA GLU A 323 -20.51 5.43 -1.72
C GLU A 323 -19.23 4.86 -1.12
N ILE A 324 -19.41 3.91 -0.20
CA ILE A 324 -18.33 3.09 0.35
C ILE A 324 -18.42 1.71 -0.30
N LYS A 325 -17.30 1.26 -0.88
CA LYS A 325 -17.17 -0.08 -1.45
C LYS A 325 -16.08 -0.83 -0.72
N VAL A 326 -16.41 -2.06 -0.32
CA VAL A 326 -15.43 -3.00 0.24
C VAL A 326 -15.09 -4.01 -0.86
N TYR A 327 -13.82 -4.06 -1.22
CA TYR A 327 -13.28 -5.05 -2.15
C TYR A 327 -12.47 -6.07 -1.36
N VAL A 328 -12.90 -7.32 -1.42
CA VAL A 328 -12.16 -8.46 -0.85
C VAL A 328 -11.98 -9.47 -1.96
N SER A 329 -10.74 -9.91 -2.16
CA SER A 329 -10.39 -10.93 -3.14
C SER A 329 -9.62 -12.04 -2.44
N HIS A 330 -10.06 -13.29 -2.65
CA HIS A 330 -9.41 -14.47 -2.10
C HIS A 330 -8.99 -15.40 -3.24
N CYS A 331 -7.77 -15.91 -3.15
CA CYS A 331 -7.26 -17.01 -3.94
C CYS A 331 -6.52 -17.93 -2.96
N PHE A 332 -6.99 -19.15 -2.78
CA PHE A 332 -6.42 -20.10 -1.82
C PHE A 332 -6.38 -21.51 -2.43
N ASP A 333 -5.44 -22.32 -1.96
CA ASP A 333 -5.43 -23.75 -2.24
C ASP A 333 -6.47 -24.41 -1.33
N VAL A 334 -7.22 -25.40 -1.81
CA VAL A 334 -8.17 -26.16 -0.97
C VAL A 334 -7.45 -26.82 0.22
N LYS A 335 -6.16 -27.15 0.07
CA LYS A 335 -5.31 -27.65 1.17
C LYS A 335 -5.07 -26.62 2.27
N ASP A 336 -5.28 -25.34 2.00
CA ASP A 336 -5.23 -24.30 3.03
C ASP A 336 -6.36 -24.48 4.05
N ILE A 337 -7.36 -25.35 3.81
CA ILE A 337 -8.47 -25.65 4.71
C ILE A 337 -8.28 -27.03 5.38
N HIS A 338 -7.05 -27.41 5.72
CA HIS A 338 -6.74 -28.75 6.27
C HIS A 338 -7.33 -29.02 7.67
N TRP A 339 -7.87 -28.00 8.36
CA TRP A 339 -8.44 -28.12 9.70
C TRP A 339 -9.97 -28.33 9.75
N LYS A 340 -10.67 -28.30 8.61
CA LYS A 340 -12.09 -28.65 8.53
C LYS A 340 -12.28 -29.76 7.50
N VAL A 341 -12.59 -30.96 7.98
CA VAL A 341 -13.21 -31.97 7.12
C VAL A 341 -14.66 -31.57 6.98
N THR A 342 -15.11 -31.30 5.76
CA THR A 342 -16.54 -31.18 5.47
C THR A 342 -17.16 -32.56 5.61
N ASP A 343 -17.56 -32.93 6.81
CA ASP A 343 -18.42 -34.07 7.02
C ASP A 343 -19.82 -33.70 6.51
N GLY A 344 -20.41 -34.55 5.66
CA GLY A 344 -21.70 -34.30 5.02
C GLY A 344 -22.89 -34.16 5.99
N THR A 345 -22.62 -34.17 7.30
CA THR A 345 -23.56 -34.07 8.41
C THR A 345 -24.01 -32.65 8.72
N ASN A 346 -23.34 -31.61 8.21
CA ASN A 346 -23.62 -30.20 8.54
C ASN A 346 -24.36 -29.39 7.46
N TYR A 347 -24.97 -30.03 6.46
CA TYR A 347 -25.77 -29.35 5.41
C TYR A 347 -27.29 -29.56 5.54
N ALA A 348 -27.77 -30.04 6.69
CA ALA A 348 -29.17 -30.42 6.89
C ALA A 348 -29.93 -29.61 7.98
N GLU A 349 -29.44 -28.42 8.36
CA GLU A 349 -30.19 -27.50 9.23
C GLU A 349 -30.51 -26.16 8.55
#